data_AF-A0A6C0KWM5-F1
#
_entry.id   AF-A0A6C0KWM5-F1
#
_cell.length_a   1.000
_cell.length_b   1.000
_cell.length_c   1.000
_cell.angle_alpha   90.00
_cell.angle_beta   90.00
_cell.angle_gamma   90.00
#
_symmetry.space_group_name_H-M   'P 1'
#
loop_
_entity.id
_entity.type
_entity.pdbx_description
1 polymer ?
#
loop_
_entity_poly.entity_id
_entity_poly.type
_entity_poly.pdbx_seq_one_letter_code
_entity_poly.pdbx_strand_id
1 'polypeptide(L)'
;MNLGNLLSTIIGIIGVFLLVLVYTYVDKLEKIGCDCSSHPYRKYIKGFSIFAIIYVVFMFIIPASVAIRTFGKDMAFVYAIAHVIFAILAIVFFVYSLLYTRYLMKEKCKCSEDSRREILYLWSLIEVILFALIFIIQILLLLAAVTIGAATGMVDIVKGNSELVHEAVYNPLRSVQRIPKAVRDLPSSLKKIKNIKKY
;
A
#
# COMPACT_ATOMS: atom_id res chain seq x y z
N MET A 1 27.19 5.27 8.88
CA MET A 1 26.04 4.91 8.02
C MET A 1 25.67 3.47 8.33
N ASN A 2 24.43 3.19 8.74
CA ASN A 2 23.98 1.82 8.99
C ASN A 2 23.77 1.08 7.65
N LEU A 3 23.99 -0.23 7.62
CA LEU A 3 23.86 -1.06 6.41
C LEU A 3 22.49 -0.90 5.74
N GLY A 4 21.40 -0.79 6.52
CA GLY A 4 20.06 -0.53 6.00
C GLY A 4 19.87 0.83 5.32
N ASN A 5 20.56 1.87 5.81
CA ASN A 5 20.50 3.21 5.21
C ASN A 5 21.33 3.27 3.91
N LEU A 6 22.43 2.51 3.84
CA LEU A 6 23.22 2.37 2.62
C LEU A 6 22.40 1.64 1.53
N LEU A 7 21.78 0.51 1.87
CA LEU A 7 20.94 -0.27 0.95
C LEU A 7 19.77 0.55 0.39
N SER A 8 19.02 1.24 1.24
CA SER A 8 17.90 2.09 0.81
C SER A 8 18.35 3.24 -0.10
N THR A 9 19.49 3.85 0.18
CA THR A 9 20.07 4.90 -0.68
C THR A 9 20.45 4.35 -2.05
N ILE A 10 21.09 3.17 -2.11
CA ILE A 10 21.46 2.51 -3.37
C ILE A 10 20.21 2.18 -4.20
N ILE A 11 19.18 1.61 -3.58
CA ILE A 11 17.91 1.29 -4.24
C ILE A 11 17.26 2.56 -4.80
N GLY A 12 17.27 3.66 -4.04
CA GLY A 12 16.74 4.95 -4.50
C GLY A 12 17.46 5.48 -5.75
N ILE A 13 18.79 5.41 -5.77
CA ILE A 13 19.60 5.84 -6.92
C ILE A 13 19.29 4.98 -8.16
N ILE A 14 19.20 3.66 -7.99
CA ILE A 14 18.85 2.73 -9.07
C ILE A 14 17.43 3.05 -9.59
N GLY A 15 16.47 3.30 -8.71
CA GLY A 15 15.11 3.67 -9.08
C GLY A 15 15.06 4.96 -9.91
N VAL A 16 15.80 6.00 -9.51
CA VAL A 16 15.90 7.25 -10.29
C VAL A 16 16.54 7.00 -11.65
N PHE A 17 17.61 6.20 -11.72
CA PHE A 17 18.23 5.84 -12.98
C PHE A 17 17.26 5.14 -13.93
N LEU A 18 16.48 4.17 -13.43
CA LEU A 18 15.44 3.49 -14.22
C LEU A 18 14.35 4.45 -14.68
N LEU A 19 13.90 5.38 -13.83
CA LEU A 19 12.92 6.42 -14.22
C LEU A 19 13.44 7.32 -15.35
N VAL A 20 14.74 7.67 -15.33
CA VAL A 20 15.37 8.43 -16.42
C VAL A 20 15.43 7.61 -17.71
N LEU A 21 15.75 6.31 -17.64
CA LEU A 21 15.72 5.44 -18.81
C LEU A 21 14.31 5.36 -19.42
N VAL A 22 13.28 5.25 -18.60
CA VAL A 22 11.87 5.25 -19.05
C VAL A 22 11.52 6.58 -19.70
N TYR A 23 11.86 7.69 -19.04
CA TYR A 23 11.60 9.02 -19.57
C TYR A 23 12.24 9.22 -20.94
N THR A 24 13.54 8.93 -21.07
CA THR A 24 14.28 9.09 -22.33
C THR A 24 13.81 8.13 -23.41
N TYR A 25 13.33 6.94 -23.06
CA TYR A 25 12.71 6.01 -23.99
C TYR A 25 11.41 6.57 -24.55
N VAL A 26 10.48 7.01 -23.68
CA VAL A 26 9.19 7.57 -24.09
C VAL A 26 9.37 8.87 -24.89
N ASP A 27 10.30 9.74 -24.47
CA ASP A 27 10.61 10.98 -25.17
C ASP A 27 11.20 10.74 -26.56
N LYS A 28 12.06 9.71 -26.72
CA LYS A 28 12.56 9.29 -28.04
C LYS A 28 11.41 8.86 -28.96
N LEU A 29 10.46 8.07 -28.46
CA LEU A 29 9.31 7.62 -29.26
C LEU A 29 8.44 8.77 -29.77
N GLU A 30 8.27 9.80 -28.94
CA GLU A 30 7.54 11.01 -29.29
C GLU A 30 8.30 11.84 -30.34
N LYS A 31 9.61 12.04 -30.15
CA LYS A 31 10.46 12.80 -31.08
C LYS A 31 10.59 12.18 -32.47
N ILE A 32 10.60 10.85 -32.56
CA ILE A 32 10.63 10.14 -33.84
C ILE A 32 9.26 10.15 -34.52
N GLY A 33 8.20 10.61 -33.83
CA GLY A 33 6.85 10.65 -34.38
C GLY A 33 6.26 9.27 -34.59
N CYS A 34 6.54 8.32 -33.69
CA CYS A 34 6.10 6.96 -33.94
C CYS A 34 4.61 6.74 -33.64
N ASP A 35 3.83 6.54 -34.71
CA ASP A 35 2.37 6.37 -34.66
C ASP A 35 1.93 5.12 -33.89
N CYS A 36 2.58 3.97 -34.10
CA CYS A 36 2.23 2.73 -33.37
C CYS A 36 2.52 2.80 -31.87
N SER A 37 3.27 3.80 -31.42
CA SER A 37 3.53 4.04 -30.00
C SER A 37 2.51 5.00 -29.36
N SER A 38 1.62 5.59 -30.15
CA SER A 38 0.63 6.57 -29.70
C SER A 38 -0.45 5.88 -28.88
N HIS A 39 -0.35 6.00 -27.56
CA HIS A 39 -1.28 5.41 -26.61
C HIS A 39 -1.50 6.36 -25.43
N PRO A 40 -2.72 6.43 -24.84
CA PRO A 40 -2.98 7.27 -23.65
C PRO A 40 -1.98 7.06 -22.51
N TYR A 41 -1.56 5.81 -22.29
CA TYR A 41 -0.58 5.45 -21.25
C TYR A 41 0.79 6.13 -21.46
N ARG A 42 1.19 6.42 -22.71
CA ARG A 42 2.48 7.06 -23.00
C ARG A 42 2.61 8.41 -22.30
N LYS A 43 1.56 9.24 -22.35
CA LYS A 43 1.53 10.57 -21.72
C LYS A 43 1.61 10.46 -20.19
N TYR A 44 0.88 9.51 -19.61
CA TYR A 44 0.92 9.25 -18.17
C TYR A 44 2.31 8.79 -17.71
N ILE A 45 2.91 7.81 -18.40
CA ILE A 45 4.24 7.28 -18.07
C ILE A 45 5.28 8.40 -18.10
N LYS A 46 5.29 9.23 -19.15
CA LYS A 46 6.22 10.37 -19.27
C LYS A 46 6.05 11.36 -18.11
N GLY A 47 4.80 11.77 -17.84
CA GLY A 47 4.49 12.74 -16.78
C GLY A 47 4.82 12.22 -15.39
N PHE A 48 4.46 10.97 -15.09
CA PHE A 48 4.77 10.34 -13.82
C PHE A 48 6.28 10.16 -13.63
N SER A 49 7.04 9.80 -14.67
CA SER A 49 8.51 9.70 -14.56
C SER A 49 9.14 11.02 -14.10
N ILE A 50 8.73 12.17 -14.66
CA ILE A 50 9.23 13.48 -14.23
C ILE A 50 8.80 13.77 -12.79
N PHE A 51 7.53 13.60 -12.48
CA PHE A 51 7.00 13.82 -11.14
C PHE A 51 7.72 12.98 -10.09
N ALA A 52 7.98 11.70 -10.37
CA ALA A 52 8.66 10.79 -9.48
C ALA A 52 10.12 11.17 -9.27
N ILE A 53 10.83 11.61 -10.30
CA ILE A 53 12.20 12.12 -10.17
C ILE A 53 12.22 13.34 -9.23
N ILE A 54 11.33 14.32 -9.44
CA ILE A 54 11.23 15.51 -8.57
C ILE A 54 10.91 15.11 -7.13
N TYR A 55 9.96 14.20 -6.95
CA TYR A 55 9.54 13.71 -5.64
C TYR A 55 10.69 13.04 -4.88
N VAL A 56 11.44 12.15 -5.54
CA VAL A 56 12.58 11.45 -4.92
C VAL A 56 13.70 12.44 -4.57
N VAL A 57 13.99 13.40 -5.45
CA VAL A 57 14.99 14.45 -5.17
C VAL A 57 14.55 15.30 -3.97
N PHE A 58 13.28 15.70 -3.90
CA PHE A 58 12.74 16.44 -2.77
C PHE A 58 12.88 15.66 -1.45
N MET A 59 12.54 14.36 -1.47
CA MET A 59 12.67 13.48 -0.30
C MET A 59 14.13 13.25 0.11
N PHE A 60 15.06 13.29 -0.84
CA PHE A 60 16.50 13.19 -0.55
C PHE A 60 17.05 14.45 0.12
N ILE A 61 16.62 15.64 -0.30
CA ILE A 61 17.05 16.92 0.27
C ILE A 61 16.48 17.10 1.69
N ILE A 62 15.19 16.78 1.89
CA ILE A 62 14.51 16.93 3.18
C ILE A 62 14.05 15.57 3.68
N PRO A 63 14.95 14.78 4.32
CA PRO A 63 14.60 13.49 4.85
C PRO A 63 13.57 13.64 5.98
N ALA A 64 12.61 12.71 6.03
CA ALA A 64 11.53 12.74 7.01
C ALA A 64 12.02 12.86 8.46
N SER A 65 13.17 12.26 8.81
CA SER A 65 13.76 12.34 10.14
C SER A 65 14.13 13.77 10.57
N VAL A 66 14.62 14.60 9.64
CA VAL A 66 14.98 16.00 9.90
C VAL A 66 13.72 16.86 9.96
N ALA A 67 12.76 16.65 9.07
CA ALA A 67 11.49 17.37 9.06
C ALA A 67 10.70 17.13 10.35
N ILE A 68 10.57 15.87 10.78
CA ILE A 68 9.80 15.51 11.99
C ILE A 68 10.48 16.05 13.25
N ARG A 69 11.81 16.04 13.33
CA ARG A 69 12.53 16.64 14.46
C ARG A 69 12.34 18.15 14.57
N THR A 70 12.21 18.85 13.44
CA THR A 70 12.16 20.31 13.38
C THR A 70 10.74 20.84 13.58
N PHE A 71 9.75 20.16 13.00
CA PHE A 71 8.37 20.64 12.93
C PHE A 71 7.37 19.80 13.76
N GLY A 72 7.82 18.72 14.39
CA GLY A 72 7.00 17.89 15.26
C GLY A 72 6.11 16.86 14.54
N LYS A 73 5.10 16.36 15.25
CA LYS A 73 4.28 15.20 14.86
C LYS A 73 3.36 15.46 13.66
N ASP A 74 2.94 16.71 13.46
CA ASP A 74 2.04 17.08 12.36
C ASP A 74 2.71 16.87 10.99
N MET A 75 4.00 17.18 10.88
CA MET A 75 4.75 16.91 9.65
C MET A 75 4.93 15.42 9.38
N ALA A 76 5.01 14.57 10.41
CA ALA A 76 5.06 13.13 10.21
C ALA A 76 3.81 12.61 9.47
N PHE A 77 2.64 13.17 9.80
CA PHE A 77 1.38 12.82 9.16
C PHE A 77 1.33 13.28 7.70
N VAL A 78 1.80 14.51 7.41
CA VAL A 78 1.87 15.04 6.04
C VAL A 78 2.78 14.17 5.15
N TYR A 79 3.97 13.81 5.66
CA TYR A 79 4.88 12.91 4.94
C TYR A 79 4.25 11.54 4.68
N ALA A 80 3.55 10.98 5.67
CA ALA A 80 2.87 9.70 5.51
C ALA A 80 1.79 9.76 4.41
N ILE A 81 0.96 10.80 4.39
CA ILE A 81 -0.04 10.99 3.33
C ILE A 81 0.63 11.13 1.96
N ALA A 82 1.66 11.95 1.85
CA ALA A 82 2.39 12.15 0.60
C ALA A 82 3.00 10.83 0.08
N HIS A 83 3.55 10.00 0.97
CA HIS A 83 4.05 8.67 0.61
C HIS A 83 2.95 7.73 0.14
N VAL A 84 1.78 7.73 0.80
CA VAL A 84 0.64 6.89 0.39
C VAL A 84 0.15 7.30 -1.00
N ILE A 85 -0.02 8.60 -1.26
CA ILE A 85 -0.43 9.10 -2.58
C ILE A 85 0.60 8.70 -3.64
N PHE A 86 1.89 8.90 -3.35
CA PHE A 86 2.96 8.51 -4.26
C PHE A 86 2.93 7.01 -4.57
N ALA A 87 2.75 6.16 -3.56
CA ALA A 87 2.66 4.71 -3.73
C ALA A 87 1.47 4.31 -4.61
N ILE A 88 0.30 4.93 -4.44
CA ILE A 88 -0.88 4.66 -5.28
C ILE A 88 -0.58 5.02 -6.74
N LEU A 89 -0.02 6.21 -6.99
CA LEU A 89 0.33 6.66 -8.34
C LEU A 89 1.42 5.77 -8.98
N ALA A 90 2.37 5.30 -8.18
CA ALA A 90 3.42 4.37 -8.60
C ALA A 90 2.82 3.02 -9.05
N ILE A 91 1.85 2.47 -8.32
CA ILE A 91 1.15 1.23 -8.74
C ILE A 91 0.50 1.44 -10.11
N VAL A 92 -0.22 2.55 -10.30
CA VAL A 92 -0.83 2.88 -11.60
C VAL A 92 0.23 2.99 -12.70
N PHE A 93 1.38 3.62 -12.40
CA PHE A 93 2.51 3.73 -13.33
C PHE A 93 3.04 2.38 -13.78
N PHE A 94 3.29 1.44 -12.85
CA PHE A 94 3.82 0.14 -13.23
C PHE A 94 2.80 -0.69 -14.01
N VAL A 95 1.52 -0.63 -13.64
CA VAL A 95 0.45 -1.30 -14.40
C VAL A 95 0.36 -0.73 -15.82
N TYR A 96 0.34 0.60 -15.97
CA TYR A 96 0.27 1.24 -17.29
C TYR A 96 1.53 0.99 -18.12
N SER A 97 2.71 0.97 -17.48
CA SER A 97 3.98 0.64 -18.15
C SER A 97 3.99 -0.79 -18.66
N LEU A 98 3.46 -1.74 -17.87
CA LEU A 98 3.33 -3.14 -18.29
C LEU A 98 2.33 -3.32 -19.44
N LEU A 99 1.17 -2.67 -19.36
CA LEU A 99 0.16 -2.72 -20.44
C LEU A 99 0.68 -2.06 -21.73
N TYR A 100 1.35 -0.93 -21.60
CA TYR A 100 1.93 -0.20 -22.72
C TYR A 100 3.04 -1.01 -23.40
N THR A 101 3.98 -1.57 -22.64
CA THR A 101 5.06 -2.39 -23.21
C THR A 101 4.53 -3.66 -23.87
N ARG A 102 3.53 -4.33 -23.28
CA ARG A 102 2.86 -5.48 -23.90
C ARG A 102 2.16 -5.11 -25.20
N TYR A 103 1.48 -3.96 -25.23
CA TYR A 103 0.84 -3.45 -26.45
C TYR A 103 1.88 -3.23 -27.56
N LEU A 104 2.99 -2.55 -27.27
CA LEU A 104 4.07 -2.33 -28.25
C LEU A 104 4.68 -3.63 -28.79
N MET A 105 4.85 -4.63 -27.92
CA MET A 105 5.37 -5.95 -28.31
C MET A 105 4.36 -6.72 -29.18
N LYS A 106 3.06 -6.65 -28.83
CA LYS A 106 1.98 -7.32 -29.57
C LYS A 106 1.81 -6.77 -30.98
N GLU A 107 1.87 -5.45 -31.13
CA GLU A 107 1.77 -4.76 -32.43
C GLU A 107 3.06 -4.83 -33.25
N LYS A 108 4.13 -5.49 -32.75
CA LYS A 108 5.45 -5.59 -33.40
C LYS A 108 5.96 -4.23 -33.90
N CYS A 109 5.79 -3.20 -33.07
CA CYS A 109 6.07 -1.82 -33.41
C CYS A 109 7.60 -1.60 -33.56
N LYS A 110 8.11 -1.65 -34.80
CA LYS A 110 9.55 -1.60 -35.14
C LYS A 110 10.27 -0.35 -34.63
N CYS A 111 9.61 0.82 -34.67
CA CYS A 111 10.18 2.08 -34.17
C CYS A 111 10.47 2.04 -32.65
N SER A 112 9.81 1.13 -31.93
CA SER A 112 9.89 0.97 -30.48
C SER A 112 10.85 -0.14 -30.07
N GLU A 113 11.48 -0.77 -31.05
CA GLU A 113 12.47 -1.81 -30.84
C GLU A 113 13.74 -1.19 -30.26
N ASP A 114 13.86 -1.31 -28.94
CA ASP A 114 14.92 -0.73 -28.13
C ASP A 114 15.06 -1.59 -26.87
N SER A 115 16.28 -1.86 -26.43
CA SER A 115 16.53 -2.66 -25.22
C SER A 115 15.87 -2.04 -23.98
N ARG A 116 15.65 -0.72 -23.97
CA ARG A 116 14.92 -0.02 -22.89
C ARG A 116 13.47 -0.47 -22.75
N ARG A 117 12.83 -0.92 -23.83
CA ARG A 117 11.46 -1.47 -23.80
C ARG A 117 11.40 -2.76 -22.98
N GLU A 118 12.39 -3.63 -23.15
CA GLU A 118 12.48 -4.90 -22.44
C GLU A 118 12.83 -4.69 -20.97
N ILE A 119 13.76 -3.77 -20.68
CA ILE A 119 14.08 -3.34 -19.31
C ILE A 119 12.83 -2.79 -18.61
N LEU A 120 12.07 -1.90 -19.27
CA LEU A 120 10.84 -1.35 -18.72
C LEU A 120 9.78 -2.42 -18.47
N TYR A 121 9.63 -3.38 -19.39
CA TYR A 121 8.71 -4.49 -19.23
C TYR A 121 9.06 -5.36 -18.02
N LEU A 122 10.33 -5.80 -17.93
CA LEU A 122 10.80 -6.64 -16.83
C LEU A 122 10.72 -5.92 -15.48
N TRP A 123 11.17 -4.66 -15.43
CA TRP A 123 11.08 -3.86 -14.22
C TRP A 123 9.64 -3.69 -13.76
N SER A 124 8.73 -3.34 -14.67
CA SER A 124 7.30 -3.21 -14.33
C SER A 124 6.66 -4.52 -13.90
N LEU A 125 7.03 -5.64 -14.53
CA LEU A 125 6.51 -6.95 -14.17
C LEU A 125 6.93 -7.35 -12.75
N ILE A 126 8.21 -7.18 -12.42
CA ILE A 126 8.75 -7.48 -11.09
C ILE A 126 8.07 -6.62 -10.03
N GLU A 127 7.94 -5.31 -10.26
CA GLU A 127 7.32 -4.38 -9.30
C GLU A 127 5.83 -4.69 -9.07
N VAL A 128 5.07 -5.01 -10.13
CA VAL A 128 3.66 -5.41 -9.97
C VAL A 128 3.53 -6.67 -9.12
N ILE A 129 4.41 -7.66 -9.32
CA ILE A 129 4.43 -8.89 -8.52
C ILE A 129 4.80 -8.57 -7.06
N LEU A 130 5.82 -7.74 -6.83
CA LEU A 130 6.23 -7.32 -5.49
C LEU A 130 5.10 -6.59 -4.76
N PHE A 131 4.40 -5.65 -5.41
CA PHE A 131 3.25 -4.98 -4.80
C PHE A 131 2.13 -5.95 -4.45
N ALA A 132 1.84 -6.93 -5.32
CA ALA A 132 0.83 -7.95 -5.02
C ALA A 132 1.23 -8.79 -3.79
N LEU A 133 2.50 -9.21 -3.70
CA LEU A 133 3.00 -9.98 -2.55
C LEU A 133 2.95 -9.17 -1.27
N ILE A 134 3.41 -7.91 -1.29
CA ILE A 134 3.33 -7.01 -0.14
C ILE A 134 1.87 -6.84 0.30
N PHE A 135 0.96 -6.62 -0.64
CA PHE A 135 -0.46 -6.46 -0.32
C PHE A 135 -1.06 -7.70 0.36
N ILE A 136 -0.73 -8.91 -0.14
CA ILE A 136 -1.15 -10.18 0.48
C ILE A 136 -0.59 -10.30 1.90
N ILE A 137 0.71 -10.02 2.09
CA ILE A 137 1.35 -10.07 3.42
C ILE A 137 0.66 -9.10 4.38
N GLN A 138 0.35 -7.88 3.96
CA GLN A 138 -0.33 -6.89 4.81
C GLN A 138 -1.74 -7.35 5.20
N ILE A 139 -2.49 -7.97 4.29
CA ILE A 139 -3.79 -8.55 4.61
C ILE A 139 -3.66 -9.66 5.66
N LEU A 140 -2.70 -10.57 5.49
CA LEU A 140 -2.47 -11.66 6.45
C LEU A 140 -2.08 -11.13 7.84
N LEU A 141 -1.22 -10.11 7.89
CA LEU A 141 -0.84 -9.46 9.15
C LEU A 141 -2.03 -8.79 9.84
N LEU A 142 -2.91 -8.12 9.09
CA LEU A 142 -4.13 -7.53 9.64
C LEU A 142 -5.07 -8.59 10.20
N LEU A 143 -5.26 -9.71 9.49
CA LEU A 143 -6.07 -10.82 9.98
C LEU A 143 -5.50 -11.44 11.27
N ALA A 144 -4.18 -11.64 11.32
CA ALA A 144 -3.50 -12.14 12.52
C ALA A 144 -3.61 -11.15 13.69
N ALA A 145 -3.49 -9.84 13.45
CA ALA A 145 -3.64 -8.84 14.49
C ALA A 145 -5.06 -8.82 15.09
N VAL A 146 -6.09 -8.97 14.25
CA VAL A 146 -7.49 -9.03 14.69
C VAL A 146 -7.77 -10.27 15.53
N THR A 147 -7.26 -11.44 15.14
CA THR A 147 -7.48 -12.68 15.90
C THR A 147 -6.75 -12.67 17.24
N ILE A 148 -5.51 -12.17 17.29
CA ILE A 148 -4.75 -12.01 18.54
C ILE A 148 -5.46 -11.01 19.46
N GLY A 149 -5.88 -9.84 18.94
CA GLY A 149 -6.59 -8.83 19.73
C GLY A 149 -7.93 -9.33 20.29
N ALA A 150 -8.65 -10.16 19.54
CA ALA A 150 -9.87 -10.80 20.03
C ALA A 150 -9.58 -11.82 21.14
N ALA A 151 -8.51 -12.62 20.98
CA ALA A 151 -8.12 -13.62 21.97
C ALA A 151 -7.68 -12.98 23.30
N THR A 152 -6.86 -11.92 23.25
CA THR A 152 -6.42 -11.21 24.46
C THR A 152 -7.59 -10.53 25.17
N GLY A 153 -8.50 -9.88 24.42
CA GLY A 153 -9.69 -9.27 24.99
C GLY A 153 -10.60 -10.26 25.72
N MET A 154 -10.76 -11.49 25.20
CA MET A 154 -11.52 -12.54 25.88
C MET A 154 -10.85 -13.01 27.18
N VAL A 155 -9.52 -13.17 27.17
CA VAL A 155 -8.75 -13.57 28.37
C VAL A 155 -8.85 -12.50 29.46
N ASP A 156 -8.79 -11.22 29.10
CA ASP A 156 -8.91 -10.12 30.06
C ASP A 156 -10.32 -10.04 30.67
N ILE A 157 -11.37 -10.32 29.89
CA ILE A 157 -12.76 -10.42 30.40
C ILE A 157 -12.90 -11.59 31.39
N VAL A 158 -12.30 -12.74 31.08
CA VAL A 158 -12.36 -13.93 31.96
C VAL A 158 -11.57 -13.69 33.25
N LYS A 159 -10.38 -13.09 33.17
CA LYS A 159 -9.57 -12.76 34.35
C LYS A 159 -10.23 -11.70 35.23
N GLY A 160 -10.85 -10.66 34.63
CA GLY A 160 -11.55 -9.61 35.36
C GLY A 160 -12.84 -10.08 36.05
N ASN A 161 -13.44 -11.18 35.59
CA ASN A 161 -14.69 -11.73 36.12
C ASN A 161 -14.52 -13.15 36.70
N SER A 162 -13.31 -13.51 37.14
CA SER A 162 -12.95 -14.87 37.56
C SER A 162 -13.86 -15.44 38.66
N GLU A 163 -14.30 -14.63 39.63
CA GLU A 163 -15.24 -15.04 40.68
C GLU A 163 -16.65 -15.34 40.13
N LEU A 164 -17.13 -14.55 39.17
CA LEU A 164 -18.42 -14.75 38.52
C LEU A 164 -18.41 -15.98 37.60
N VAL A 165 -17.28 -16.26 36.94
CA VAL A 165 -17.10 -17.46 36.11
C VAL A 165 -17.08 -18.72 36.99
N HIS A 166 -16.36 -18.69 38.11
CA HIS A 166 -16.35 -19.80 39.07
C HIS A 166 -17.75 -20.08 39.63
N GLU A 167 -18.51 -19.04 40.00
CA GLU A 167 -19.88 -19.20 40.51
C GLU A 167 -20.85 -19.69 39.40
N ALA A 168 -20.65 -19.28 38.14
CA ALA A 168 -21.46 -19.74 37.01
C ALA A 168 -21.24 -21.21 36.63
N VAL A 169 -20.01 -21.73 36.80
CA VAL A 169 -19.68 -23.14 36.57
C VAL A 169 -20.34 -24.04 37.62
N TYR A 170 -20.38 -23.60 38.88
CA TYR A 170 -20.98 -24.37 39.97
C TYR A 170 -22.49 -24.19 40.10
N ASN A 171 -23.05 -23.06 39.63
CA ASN A 171 -24.48 -22.78 39.72
C ASN A 171 -25.00 -21.99 38.50
N PRO A 172 -25.26 -22.69 37.37
CA PRO A 172 -25.63 -22.05 36.10
C PRO A 172 -26.97 -21.31 36.15
N LEU A 173 -27.86 -21.70 37.06
CA LEU A 173 -29.18 -21.06 37.20
C LEU A 173 -29.13 -19.73 37.96
N ARG A 174 -28.15 -19.54 38.86
CA ARG A 174 -28.03 -18.32 39.68
C ARG A 174 -27.19 -17.25 38.99
N SER A 175 -26.23 -17.64 38.15
CA SER A 175 -25.40 -16.74 37.36
C SER A 175 -26.18 -16.03 36.25
N VAL A 176 -27.18 -16.67 35.65
CA VAL A 176 -28.08 -16.07 34.65
C VAL A 176 -28.86 -14.86 35.20
N GLN A 177 -29.18 -14.85 36.50
CA GLN A 177 -29.85 -13.72 37.15
C GLN A 177 -28.92 -12.52 37.42
N ARG A 178 -27.59 -12.73 37.43
CA ARG A 178 -26.59 -11.69 37.72
C ARG A 178 -25.76 -11.26 36.50
N ILE A 179 -26.15 -11.67 35.29
CA ILE A 179 -25.51 -11.19 34.08
C ILE A 179 -25.66 -9.65 34.03
N PRO A 180 -24.55 -8.89 33.91
CA PRO A 180 -24.60 -7.43 33.87
C PRO A 180 -25.46 -6.96 32.70
N LYS A 181 -26.28 -5.91 32.92
CA LYS A 181 -27.26 -5.39 31.94
C LYS A 181 -26.67 -5.16 30.53
N ALA A 182 -25.39 -4.79 30.45
CA ALA A 182 -24.66 -4.62 29.18
C ALA A 182 -24.65 -5.86 28.27
N VAL A 183 -24.62 -7.07 28.84
CA VAL A 183 -24.65 -8.34 28.07
C VAL A 183 -26.09 -8.76 27.77
N ARG A 184 -27.03 -8.44 28.66
CA ARG A 184 -28.46 -8.69 28.45
C ARG A 184 -29.05 -7.82 27.33
N ASP A 185 -28.48 -6.65 27.08
CA ASP A 185 -28.89 -5.70 26.03
C ASP A 185 -28.09 -5.85 24.71
N LEU A 186 -27.14 -6.78 24.65
CA LEU A 186 -26.42 -7.12 23.41
C LEU A 186 -27.34 -7.60 22.26
N PRO A 187 -28.33 -8.49 22.49
CA PRO A 187 -29.21 -8.96 21.42
C PRO A 187 -30.18 -7.88 20.92
N SER A 188 -30.63 -6.95 21.78
CA SER A 188 -31.49 -5.82 21.37
C SER A 188 -30.71 -4.78 20.57
N SER A 189 -29.45 -4.54 20.95
CA SER A 189 -28.52 -3.65 20.21
C SER A 189 -28.16 -4.21 18.83
N LEU A 190 -27.93 -5.52 18.71
CA LEU A 190 -27.69 -6.20 17.42
C LEU A 190 -28.93 -6.21 16.52
N LYS A 191 -30.14 -6.31 17.09
CA LYS A 191 -31.41 -6.24 16.34
C LYS A 191 -31.65 -4.83 15.77
N LYS A 192 -31.23 -3.79 16.48
CA LYS A 192 -31.31 -2.39 16.03
C LYS A 192 -30.36 -2.11 14.86
N ILE A 193 -29.15 -2.66 14.89
CA ILE A 193 -28.16 -2.56 13.80
C ILE A 193 -28.63 -3.32 12.54
N LYS A 194 -29.29 -4.47 12.71
CA LYS A 194 -29.81 -5.26 11.58
C LYS A 194 -30.98 -4.57 10.83
N ASN A 195 -31.75 -3.74 11.51
CA ASN A 195 -32.86 -2.98 10.91
C ASN A 195 -32.40 -1.69 10.20
N ILE A 196 -31.25 -1.13 10.56
CA ILE A 196 -30.67 0.05 9.88
C ILE A 196 -30.07 -0.33 8.52
N LYS A 197 -29.62 -1.57 8.34
CA LYS A 197 -29.01 -2.06 7.09
C LYS A 197 -30.02 -2.46 5.99
N LYS A 198 -31.32 -2.19 6.21
CA LYS A 198 -32.42 -2.58 5.31
C LYS A 198 -33.09 -1.38 4.61
N TYR A 199 -32.51 -0.19 4.74
CA TYR A 199 -32.83 1.02 3.96
C TYR A 199 -31.61 1.43 3.16
#